data_AF-A0A2G6TCZ2-F1
#
_entry.id   AF-A0A2G6TCZ2-F1
#
_cell.length_a   1.000
_cell.length_b   1.000
_cell.length_c   1.000
_cell.angle_alpha   90.00
_cell.angle_beta   90.00
_cell.angle_gamma   90.00
#
_symmetry.space_group_name_H-M   'P 1'
#
loop_
_entity.id
_entity.type
_entity.pdbx_description
1 polymer ?
#
loop_
_entity_poly.entity_id
_entity_poly.type
_entity_poly.pdbx_seq_one_letter_code
_entity_poly.pdbx_strand_id
1 'polypeptide(L)'
;MNDNNVKYRTYKTSINIFFFSFYSNSKVYEISNGRSTILPGIKYSVLTILFGWWGFGWPWKKVKEIKNSMIALHINFDGGEDYTKVFSEMNYDEKSIWVFNNLRREIFQKVDIQIIDIMIDLQTEFIKAEPEVSLEKNIMFMNEKLKKLNIINLRNSDLEEIITKIGAFEFKND
;
A
#
# COMPACT_ATOMS: atom_id res chain seq x y z
N MET A 1 6.03 -17.26 -10.57
CA MET A 1 4.85 -16.61 -9.95
C MET A 1 4.46 -17.44 -8.74
N ASN A 2 4.92 -17.03 -7.57
CA ASN A 2 4.47 -17.59 -6.29
C ASN A 2 3.91 -16.39 -5.53
N ASP A 3 2.67 -16.01 -5.87
CA ASP A 3 1.94 -14.91 -5.24
C ASP A 3 1.54 -15.35 -3.83
N ASN A 4 2.51 -15.41 -2.94
CA ASN A 4 2.26 -15.27 -1.53
C ASN A 4 1.87 -13.81 -1.31
N ASN A 5 0.64 -13.46 -1.67
CA ASN A 5 0.08 -12.13 -1.51
C ASN A 5 -0.13 -11.90 0.00
N VAL A 6 0.95 -11.50 0.65
CA VAL A 6 1.05 -11.25 2.08
C VAL A 6 0.27 -9.98 2.40
N LYS A 7 -0.56 -10.04 3.43
CA LYS A 7 -1.29 -8.88 3.95
C LYS A 7 -0.58 -8.37 5.19
N TYR A 8 -0.31 -7.07 5.23
CA TYR A 8 0.24 -6.42 6.40
C TYR A 8 -0.89 -5.74 7.18
N ARG A 9 -1.10 -6.15 8.44
CA ARG A 9 -2.20 -5.67 9.27
C ARG A 9 -1.71 -5.14 10.61
N THR A 10 -2.38 -4.11 11.13
CA THR A 10 -2.23 -3.71 12.54
C THR A 10 -3.58 -3.77 13.25
N TYR A 11 -3.53 -3.98 14.56
CA TYR A 11 -4.70 -4.11 15.42
C TYR A 11 -4.65 -3.05 16.49
N LYS A 12 -5.82 -2.63 16.99
CA LYS A 12 -5.92 -1.58 17.99
C LYS A 12 -6.25 -2.15 19.36
N THR A 13 -5.65 -1.57 20.38
CA THR A 13 -5.96 -1.88 21.78
C THR A 13 -6.40 -0.60 22.46
N SER A 14 -7.54 -0.66 23.16
CA SER A 14 -7.95 0.40 24.07
C SER A 14 -8.04 -0.14 25.49
N ILE A 15 -7.33 0.51 26.42
CA ILE A 15 -7.36 0.22 27.86
C ILE A 15 -7.70 1.54 28.55
N ASN A 16 -8.87 1.62 29.18
CA ASN A 16 -9.33 2.76 29.94
C ASN A 16 -9.73 2.25 31.34
N ILE A 17 -8.84 2.42 32.31
CA ILE A 17 -9.03 1.94 33.69
C ILE A 17 -8.75 3.10 34.65
N PHE A 18 -9.74 3.46 35.46
CA PHE A 18 -9.66 4.58 36.38
C PHE A 18 -9.20 5.87 35.66
N PHE A 19 -8.04 6.42 36.05
CA PHE A 19 -7.50 7.64 35.44
C PHE A 19 -6.56 7.38 34.24
N PHE A 20 -6.23 6.12 33.98
CA PHE A 20 -5.32 5.70 32.92
C PHE A 20 -6.10 5.38 31.64
N SER A 21 -5.68 6.00 30.54
CA SER A 21 -6.21 5.72 29.20
C SER A 21 -5.05 5.47 28.25
N PHE A 22 -5.14 4.36 27.52
CA PHE A 22 -4.18 3.92 26.53
C PHE A 22 -4.92 3.48 25.28
N TYR A 23 -4.50 4.01 24.14
CA TYR A 23 -5.04 3.67 22.83
C TYR A 23 -3.87 3.60 21.87
N SER A 24 -3.56 2.41 21.37
CA SER A 24 -2.37 2.19 20.55
C SER A 24 -2.53 1.07 19.54
N ASN A 25 -1.66 1.09 18.54
CA ASN A 25 -1.54 0.06 17.51
C ASN A 25 -0.63 -1.07 18.00
N SER A 26 -0.92 -2.28 17.54
CA SER A 26 -0.01 -3.42 17.65
C SER A 26 1.21 -3.24 16.74
N LYS A 27 2.19 -4.13 16.90
CA LYS A 27 3.17 -4.38 15.84
C LYS A 27 2.44 -4.80 14.55
N VAL A 28 3.10 -4.60 13.41
CA VAL A 28 2.60 -5.06 12.11
C VAL A 28 2.65 -6.58 12.06
N TYR A 29 1.54 -7.19 11.66
CA TYR A 29 1.42 -8.61 11.42
C TYR A 29 1.53 -8.88 9.93
N GLU A 30 2.46 -9.76 9.58
CA GLU A 30 2.55 -10.36 8.26
C GLU A 30 1.62 -11.57 8.20
N ILE A 31 0.60 -11.53 7.33
CA ILE A 31 -0.42 -12.56 7.23
C ILE A 31 -0.39 -13.14 5.82
N SER A 32 0.06 -14.39 5.71
CA SER A 32 0.05 -15.12 4.45
C SER A 32 -1.36 -15.27 3.89
N ASN A 33 -1.47 -15.30 2.57
CA ASN A 33 -2.75 -15.45 1.89
C ASN A 33 -3.47 -16.75 2.33
N GLY A 34 -4.80 -16.69 2.44
CA GLY A 34 -5.61 -17.81 2.95
C GLY A 34 -5.64 -17.97 4.47
N ARG A 35 -4.83 -17.22 5.24
CA ARG A 35 -4.97 -17.14 6.71
C ARG A 35 -5.97 -16.05 7.10
N SER A 36 -6.66 -16.27 8.22
CA SER A 36 -7.62 -15.30 8.75
C SER A 36 -6.92 -14.03 9.24
N THR A 37 -7.36 -12.89 8.74
CA THR A 37 -6.92 -11.56 9.20
C THR A 37 -7.58 -11.15 10.51
N ILE A 38 -8.64 -11.82 10.95
CA ILE A 38 -9.34 -11.52 12.21
C ILE A 38 -8.64 -12.19 13.40
N LEU A 39 -8.08 -13.38 13.19
CA LEU A 39 -7.54 -14.22 14.27
C LEU A 39 -6.48 -13.51 15.14
N PRO A 40 -5.49 -12.76 14.59
CA PRO A 40 -4.54 -12.04 15.41
C PRO A 40 -5.16 -10.87 16.19
N GLY A 41 -6.29 -10.33 15.70
CA GLY A 41 -7.06 -9.25 16.33
C GLY A 41 -7.81 -9.67 17.59
N ILE A 42 -8.15 -10.96 17.72
CA ILE A 42 -8.96 -11.47 18.84
C ILE A 42 -8.35 -11.12 20.20
N LYS A 43 -7.03 -11.32 20.39
CA LYS A 43 -6.38 -11.01 21.66
C LYS A 43 -6.47 -9.53 22.04
N TYR A 44 -6.41 -8.65 21.04
CA TYR A 44 -6.52 -7.20 21.23
C TYR A 44 -7.97 -6.78 21.49
N SER A 45 -8.93 -7.44 20.83
CA SER A 45 -10.35 -7.27 21.11
C SER A 45 -10.72 -7.72 22.51
N VAL A 46 -10.22 -8.87 22.98
CA VAL A 46 -10.45 -9.36 24.36
C VAL A 46 -9.90 -8.37 25.38
N LEU A 47 -8.66 -7.88 25.20
CA LEU A 47 -8.10 -6.85 26.07
C LEU A 47 -8.97 -5.58 26.08
N THR A 48 -9.46 -5.16 24.90
CA THR A 48 -10.30 -3.97 24.78
C THR A 48 -11.69 -4.16 25.41
N ILE A 49 -12.31 -5.34 25.28
CA ILE A 49 -13.57 -5.66 25.94
C ILE A 49 -13.40 -5.69 27.46
N LEU A 50 -12.31 -6.29 27.96
CA LEU A 50 -12.08 -6.40 29.39
C LEU A 50 -11.69 -5.08 30.03
N PHE A 51 -10.98 -4.21 29.32
CA PHE A 51 -10.34 -3.04 29.93
C PHE A 51 -10.69 -1.70 29.29
N GLY A 52 -11.51 -1.64 28.23
CA GLY A 52 -11.81 -0.40 27.50
C GLY A 52 -12.85 0.53 28.13
N TRP A 53 -13.54 0.11 29.19
CA TRP A 53 -14.77 0.80 29.66
C TRP A 53 -14.69 1.39 31.06
N TRP A 54 -13.64 1.07 31.83
CA TRP A 54 -13.54 1.39 33.25
C TRP A 54 -12.94 2.77 33.54
N GLY A 55 -12.94 3.66 32.54
CA GLY A 55 -12.47 5.03 32.68
C GLY A 55 -13.33 5.84 33.67
N PHE A 56 -12.68 6.47 34.64
CA PHE A 56 -13.25 7.49 35.51
C PHE A 56 -12.68 8.84 35.11
N GLY A 57 -13.53 9.70 34.56
CA GLY A 57 -13.14 11.00 34.04
C GLY A 57 -14.35 11.85 33.71
N TRP A 58 -14.08 13.10 33.32
CA TRP A 58 -15.12 14.04 32.89
C TRP A 58 -15.95 13.48 31.73
N PRO A 59 -17.23 13.91 31.58
CA PRO A 59 -18.16 13.33 30.59
C PRO A 59 -17.59 13.25 29.16
N TRP A 60 -16.92 14.31 28.68
CA TRP A 60 -16.30 14.35 27.36
C TRP A 60 -15.15 13.35 27.20
N LYS A 61 -14.35 13.16 28.25
CA LYS A 61 -13.24 12.19 28.27
C LYS A 61 -13.78 10.76 28.21
N LYS A 62 -14.82 10.45 29.00
CA LYS A 62 -15.49 9.14 28.96
C LYS A 62 -16.08 8.82 27.58
N VAL A 63 -16.75 9.78 26.95
CA VAL A 63 -17.31 9.58 25.60
C VAL A 63 -16.21 9.23 24.59
N LYS A 64 -15.07 9.93 24.66
CA LYS A 64 -13.91 9.64 23.79
C LYS A 64 -13.32 8.25 24.05
N GLU A 65 -13.17 7.85 25.31
CA GLU A 65 -12.63 6.53 25.70
C GLU A 65 -13.51 5.37 25.25
N ILE A 66 -14.83 5.50 25.40
CA ILE A 66 -15.82 4.54 24.90
C ILE A 66 -15.78 4.49 23.37
N LYS A 67 -15.73 5.65 22.70
CA LYS A 67 -15.61 5.74 21.25
C LYS A 67 -14.35 5.03 20.75
N ASN A 68 -13.20 5.25 21.39
CA ASN A 68 -11.95 4.60 21.04
C ASN A 68 -12.01 3.08 21.19
N SER A 69 -12.67 2.60 22.26
CA SER A 69 -12.88 1.17 22.48
C SER A 69 -13.76 0.55 21.39
N MET A 70 -14.84 1.22 21.00
CA MET A 70 -15.69 0.79 19.89
C MET A 70 -14.95 0.77 18.55
N ILE A 71 -14.16 1.81 18.26
CA ILE A 71 -13.32 1.87 17.05
C ILE A 71 -12.30 0.73 17.03
N ALA A 72 -11.63 0.47 18.15
CA ALA A 72 -10.65 -0.61 18.23
C ALA A 72 -11.29 -1.97 17.98
N LEU A 73 -12.47 -2.23 18.56
CA LEU A 73 -13.19 -3.48 18.33
C LEU A 73 -13.64 -3.63 16.88
N HIS A 74 -14.21 -2.57 16.31
CA HIS A 74 -14.62 -2.57 14.91
C HIS A 74 -13.45 -2.89 13.99
N ILE A 75 -12.32 -2.20 14.14
CA ILE A 75 -11.12 -2.43 13.32
C ILE A 75 -10.60 -3.86 13.49
N ASN A 76 -10.55 -4.38 14.72
CA ASN A 76 -10.03 -5.72 14.95
C ASN A 76 -10.95 -6.82 14.38
N PHE A 77 -12.28 -6.66 14.51
CA PHE A 77 -13.25 -7.61 13.95
C PHE A 77 -13.38 -7.52 12.43
N ASP A 78 -13.02 -6.38 11.83
CA ASP A 78 -12.91 -6.21 10.38
C ASP A 78 -11.57 -6.74 9.80
N GLY A 79 -10.72 -7.36 10.64
CA GLY A 79 -9.47 -7.99 10.21
C GLY A 79 -8.24 -7.09 10.31
N GLY A 80 -8.34 -5.98 11.03
CA GLY A 80 -7.23 -5.05 11.28
C GLY A 80 -7.09 -3.97 10.20
N GLU A 81 -6.40 -2.89 10.57
CA GLU A 81 -6.07 -1.79 9.69
C GLU A 81 -5.07 -2.25 8.61
N ASP A 82 -5.35 -1.95 7.35
CA ASP A 82 -4.58 -2.40 6.19
C ASP A 82 -3.35 -1.53 5.97
N TYR A 83 -2.17 -2.13 6.11
CA TYR A 83 -0.88 -1.50 5.80
C TYR A 83 -0.21 -2.14 4.59
N THR A 84 -0.89 -3.04 3.88
CA THR A 84 -0.29 -3.82 2.78
C THR A 84 0.32 -2.91 1.72
N LYS A 85 -0.40 -1.85 1.33
CA LYS A 85 0.08 -0.86 0.36
C LYS A 85 1.35 -0.15 0.82
N VAL A 86 1.38 0.31 2.07
CA VAL A 86 2.54 1.02 2.64
C VAL A 86 3.77 0.13 2.62
N PHE A 87 3.63 -1.13 3.04
CA PHE A 87 4.75 -2.08 3.06
C PHE A 87 5.17 -2.54 1.66
N SER A 88 4.23 -2.65 0.71
CA SER A 88 4.58 -2.94 -0.68
C SER A 88 5.31 -1.78 -1.34
N GLU A 89 5.08 -0.54 -0.91
CA GLU A 89 5.69 0.66 -1.50
C GLU A 89 7.01 1.06 -0.83
N MET A 90 7.26 0.65 0.42
CA MET A 90 8.42 1.06 1.23
C MET A 90 9.81 0.83 0.60
N ASN A 91 9.94 -0.15 -0.29
CA ASN A 91 11.23 -0.50 -0.91
C ASN A 91 11.45 0.17 -2.27
N TYR A 92 10.51 1.00 -2.73
CA TYR A 92 10.55 1.63 -4.05
C TYR A 92 10.84 3.12 -3.93
N ASP A 93 11.45 3.67 -4.97
CA ASP A 93 11.73 5.10 -5.01
C ASP A 93 10.44 5.94 -5.13
N GLU A 94 10.54 7.24 -4.81
CA GLU A 94 9.40 8.16 -4.87
C GLU A 94 8.77 8.24 -6.27
N LYS A 95 9.58 8.12 -7.33
CA LYS A 95 9.14 8.18 -8.73
C LYS A 95 8.28 6.97 -9.07
N SER A 96 8.72 5.76 -8.72
CA SER A 96 7.99 4.49 -8.87
C SER A 96 6.66 4.54 -8.14
N ILE A 97 6.65 4.99 -6.89
CA ILE A 97 5.43 5.16 -6.09
C ILE A 97 4.49 6.18 -6.74
N TRP A 98 5.00 7.34 -7.16
CA TRP A 98 4.18 8.40 -7.74
C TRP A 98 3.58 7.98 -9.07
N VAL A 99 4.39 7.41 -9.97
CA VAL A 99 3.93 6.93 -11.28
C VAL A 99 2.85 5.89 -11.07
N PHE A 100 3.12 4.86 -10.27
CA PHE A 100 2.14 3.81 -9.96
C PHE A 100 0.83 4.40 -9.47
N ASN A 101 0.87 5.30 -8.48
CA ASN A 101 -0.33 5.92 -7.90
C ASN A 101 -1.12 6.85 -8.84
N ASN A 102 -0.57 7.24 -9.99
CA ASN A 102 -1.18 8.15 -10.95
C ASN A 102 -1.58 7.49 -12.28
N LEU A 103 -1.53 6.15 -12.36
CA LEU A 103 -2.03 5.39 -13.50
C LEU A 103 -3.55 5.29 -13.50
N ARG A 104 -4.13 5.01 -14.66
CA ARG A 104 -5.54 4.64 -14.76
C ARG A 104 -5.81 3.26 -14.15
N ARG A 105 -7.03 3.07 -13.65
CA ARG A 105 -7.47 1.84 -12.95
C ARG A 105 -7.31 0.58 -13.80
N GLU A 106 -7.46 0.68 -15.12
CA GLU A 106 -7.31 -0.45 -16.04
C GLU A 106 -5.85 -0.93 -16.14
N ILE A 107 -4.88 -0.03 -15.91
CA ILE A 107 -3.45 -0.37 -15.92
C ILE A 107 -3.04 -0.97 -14.57
N PHE A 108 -3.55 -0.45 -13.46
CA PHE A 108 -3.33 -1.02 -12.12
C PHE A 108 -3.68 -2.51 -12.00
N GLN A 109 -4.62 -3.00 -12.82
CA GLN A 109 -5.00 -4.42 -12.83
C GLN A 109 -4.00 -5.30 -13.60
N LYS A 110 -3.08 -4.70 -14.36
CA LYS A 110 -2.13 -5.37 -15.24
C LYS A 110 -0.69 -5.29 -14.75
N VAL A 111 -0.38 -4.33 -13.86
CA VAL A 111 0.97 -4.06 -13.37
C VAL A 111 0.98 -3.93 -11.85
N ASP A 112 2.08 -4.34 -11.24
CA ASP A 112 2.44 -3.99 -9.87
C ASP A 112 3.53 -2.91 -9.88
N ILE A 113 3.86 -2.40 -8.69
CA ILE A 113 4.89 -1.37 -8.53
C ILE A 113 6.29 -1.87 -8.97
N GLN A 114 6.56 -3.18 -8.87
CA GLN A 114 7.82 -3.76 -9.34
C GLN A 114 7.98 -3.62 -10.86
N ILE A 115 6.89 -3.87 -11.61
CA ILE A 115 6.88 -3.66 -13.06
C ILE A 115 7.10 -2.19 -13.39
N ILE A 116 6.49 -1.26 -12.63
CA ILE A 116 6.71 0.19 -12.83
C ILE A 116 8.15 0.60 -12.58
N ASP A 117 8.76 0.07 -11.52
CA ASP A 117 10.17 0.29 -11.19
C ASP A 117 11.11 -0.15 -12.33
N ILE A 118 10.91 -1.38 -12.82
CA ILE A 118 11.62 -1.90 -14.00
C ILE A 118 11.40 -1.00 -15.22
N MET A 119 10.18 -0.50 -15.42
CA MET A 119 9.87 0.36 -16.56
C MET A 119 10.55 1.72 -16.46
N ILE A 120 10.72 2.28 -15.27
CA ILE A 120 11.49 3.51 -15.04
C ILE A 120 12.97 3.28 -15.34
N ASP A 121 13.53 2.14 -14.93
CA ASP A 121 14.91 1.78 -15.26
C ASP A 121 15.12 1.65 -16.78
N LEU A 122 14.20 0.97 -17.47
CA LEU A 122 14.23 0.84 -18.92
C LEU A 122 14.09 2.19 -19.62
N GLN A 123 13.20 3.06 -19.13
CA GLN A 123 13.05 4.43 -19.65
C GLN A 123 14.35 5.22 -19.50
N THR A 124 15.04 5.05 -18.37
CA THR A 124 16.32 5.70 -18.09
C THR A 124 17.42 5.16 -19.00
N GLU A 125 17.46 3.85 -19.27
CA GLU A 125 18.36 3.23 -20.25
C GLU A 125 18.11 3.81 -21.66
N PHE A 126 16.84 3.91 -22.06
CA PHE A 126 16.44 4.42 -23.36
C PHE A 126 16.86 5.88 -23.57
N ILE A 127 16.52 6.78 -22.63
CA ILE A 127 16.85 8.21 -22.72
C ILE A 127 18.38 8.41 -22.81
N LYS A 128 19.17 7.62 -22.09
CA LYS A 128 20.63 7.68 -22.14
C LYS A 128 21.20 7.26 -23.49
N ALA A 129 20.60 6.27 -24.14
CA ALA A 129 21.04 5.79 -25.45
C ALA A 129 20.56 6.70 -26.59
N GLU A 130 19.35 7.24 -26.47
CA GLU A 130 18.60 7.89 -27.54
C GLU A 130 17.83 9.14 -27.04
N PRO A 131 18.50 10.27 -26.76
CA PRO A 131 17.89 11.43 -26.09
C PRO A 131 16.87 12.23 -26.93
N GLU A 132 16.92 12.17 -28.26
CA GLU A 132 16.01 12.92 -29.16
C GLU A 132 15.10 12.01 -30.00
N VAL A 133 14.42 11.06 -29.34
CA VAL A 133 13.74 9.98 -30.05
C VAL A 133 12.23 9.95 -29.83
N SER A 134 11.50 9.59 -30.88
CA SER A 134 10.04 9.57 -30.91
C SER A 134 9.45 8.59 -29.89
N LEU A 135 8.28 8.95 -29.36
CA LEU A 135 7.48 8.11 -28.45
C LEU A 135 7.26 6.70 -29.03
N GLU A 136 7.06 6.57 -30.34
CA GLU A 136 6.86 5.29 -31.01
C GLU A 136 8.05 4.34 -30.86
N LYS A 137 9.28 4.86 -31.06
CA LYS A 137 10.51 4.08 -30.88
C LYS A 137 10.71 3.68 -29.42
N ASN A 138 10.37 4.56 -28.48
CA ASN A 138 10.41 4.24 -27.05
C ASN A 138 9.44 3.10 -26.71
N ILE A 139 8.18 3.17 -27.18
CA ILE A 139 7.20 2.10 -27.00
C ILE A 139 7.68 0.78 -27.61
N MET A 140 8.33 0.81 -28.78
CA MET A 140 8.94 -0.39 -29.38
C MET A 140 10.04 -0.96 -28.50
N PHE A 141 10.98 -0.14 -28.04
CA PHE A 141 12.05 -0.54 -27.13
C PHE A 141 11.50 -1.18 -25.85
N MET A 142 10.52 -0.53 -25.21
CA MET A 142 9.87 -1.03 -23.99
C MET A 142 9.20 -2.37 -24.24
N ASN A 143 8.45 -2.51 -25.32
CA ASN A 143 7.83 -3.78 -25.69
C ASN A 143 8.86 -4.90 -25.86
N GLU A 144 9.97 -4.65 -26.54
CA GLU A 144 11.01 -5.66 -26.75
C GLU A 144 11.68 -6.09 -25.45
N LYS A 145 12.02 -5.13 -24.58
CA LYS A 145 12.66 -5.39 -23.29
C LYS A 145 11.72 -6.12 -22.33
N LEU A 146 10.46 -5.66 -22.22
CA LEU A 146 9.46 -6.30 -21.37
C LEU A 146 9.14 -7.72 -21.84
N LYS A 147 9.05 -7.96 -23.16
CA LYS A 147 8.91 -9.33 -23.70
C LYS A 147 10.07 -10.23 -23.31
N LYS A 148 11.32 -9.74 -23.35
CA LYS A 148 12.50 -10.51 -22.89
C LYS A 148 12.45 -10.86 -21.40
N LEU A 149 11.78 -10.02 -20.61
CA LEU A 149 11.53 -10.24 -19.17
C LEU A 149 10.26 -11.07 -18.90
N ASN A 150 9.60 -11.61 -19.92
CA ASN A 150 8.31 -12.32 -19.84
C ASN A 150 7.15 -11.45 -19.30
N ILE A 151 7.22 -10.13 -19.46
CA ILE A 151 6.14 -9.18 -19.15
C ILE A 151 5.43 -8.85 -20.46
N ILE A 152 4.27 -9.48 -20.71
CA ILE A 152 3.61 -9.45 -22.04
C ILE A 152 2.19 -8.89 -22.06
N ASN A 153 1.67 -8.40 -20.92
CA ASN A 153 0.26 -8.04 -20.76
C ASN A 153 -0.07 -6.55 -21.00
N LEU A 154 0.85 -5.79 -21.59
CA LEU A 154 0.71 -4.37 -21.82
C LEU A 154 0.50 -4.05 -23.30
N ARG A 155 -0.49 -3.20 -23.59
CA ARG A 155 -0.71 -2.65 -24.93
C ARG A 155 0.16 -1.41 -25.11
N ASN A 156 0.38 -1.01 -26.36
CA ASN A 156 1.08 0.24 -26.67
C ASN A 156 0.45 1.47 -25.98
N SER A 157 -0.88 1.53 -25.90
CA SER A 157 -1.59 2.59 -25.18
C SER A 157 -1.32 2.59 -23.66
N ASP A 158 -1.05 1.41 -23.10
CA ASP A 158 -0.74 1.27 -21.67
C ASP A 158 0.71 1.74 -21.42
N LEU A 159 1.64 1.41 -22.33
CA LEU A 159 3.04 1.89 -22.29
C LEU A 159 3.13 3.40 -22.49
N GLU A 160 2.40 3.95 -23.45
CA GLU A 160 2.33 5.38 -23.71
C GLU A 160 1.93 6.18 -22.47
N GLU A 161 0.91 5.73 -21.75
CA GLU A 161 0.49 6.36 -20.51
C GLU A 161 1.58 6.31 -19.44
N ILE A 162 2.19 5.13 -19.24
CA ILE A 162 3.25 4.96 -18.25
C ILE A 162 4.43 5.87 -18.56
N ILE A 163 4.90 5.90 -19.82
CA ILE A 163 5.98 6.78 -20.28
C ILE A 163 5.62 8.25 -20.03
N THR A 164 4.38 8.65 -20.36
CA THR A 164 3.90 10.02 -20.15
C THR A 164 3.90 10.38 -18.66
N LYS A 165 3.49 9.47 -17.78
CA LYS A 165 3.52 9.68 -16.32
C LYS A 165 4.94 9.75 -15.78
N ILE A 166 5.85 8.93 -16.29
CA ILE A 166 7.27 8.99 -15.94
C ILE A 166 7.84 10.38 -16.25
N GLY A 167 7.58 10.90 -17.45
CA GLY A 167 8.01 12.26 -17.82
C GLY A 167 7.33 13.35 -16.98
N ALA A 168 6.04 13.22 -16.69
CA ALA A 168 5.30 14.19 -15.86
C ALA A 168 5.85 14.32 -14.43
N PHE A 169 6.44 13.27 -13.87
CA PHE A 169 7.10 13.34 -12.57
C PHE A 169 8.37 14.21 -12.60
N GLU A 170 9.12 14.17 -13.71
CA GLU A 170 10.35 14.95 -13.87
C GLU A 170 10.02 16.45 -13.87
N PHE A 171 9.00 16.87 -14.64
CA PHE A 171 8.53 18.26 -14.66
C PHE A 171 7.90 18.76 -13.34
N LYS A 172 7.50 17.86 -12.44
CA LYS A 172 6.96 18.24 -11.12
C LYS A 172 8.07 18.70 -10.16
N ASN A 173 9.28 18.17 -10.34
CA ASN A 173 10.39 18.37 -9.42
C ASN A 173 11.45 19.37 -9.94
N ASP A 174 11.22 19.95 -11.13
CA ASP A 174 11.93 21.11 -11.69
C ASP A 174 11.27 22.44 -11.28
#